data_AF-A0A1T1CEJ4-F1
#
_entry.id   AF-A0A1T1CEJ4-F1
#
_cell.length_a   1.000
_cell.length_b   1.000
_cell.length_c   1.000
_cell.angle_alpha   90.00
_cell.angle_beta   90.00
_cell.angle_gamma   90.00
#
_symmetry.space_group_name_H-M   'P 1'
#
loop_
_entity.id
_entity.type
_entity.pdbx_description
1 polymer ?
#
loop_
_entity_poly.entity_id
_entity_poly.type
_entity_poly.pdbx_seq_one_letter_code
_entity_poly.pdbx_strand_id
1 'polypeptide(L)'
;KFRNESNLSTWIYKITSNTCLMYLRKASNRKVVVTNEFPEINNVTDLQETEEKFSKMYNCINQLEPSNKLIIMMVLEDLEYDKIATVIGITEENLRVRIHRIKSKLTKCVQNGRV
;
A
#
# COMPACT_ATOMS: atom_id res chain seq x y z
N LYS A 1 -24.71 -1.92 4.33
CA LYS A 1 -25.71 -2.22 3.27
C LYS A 1 -25.20 -1.62 1.96
N PHE A 2 -25.17 -2.39 0.87
CA PHE A 2 -24.77 -1.90 -0.46
C PHE A 2 -25.90 -1.03 -1.03
N ARG A 3 -25.57 0.18 -1.51
CA ARG A 3 -26.55 1.19 -1.95
C ARG A 3 -26.70 1.29 -3.47
N ASN A 4 -26.01 0.44 -4.23
CA ASN A 4 -25.97 0.47 -5.71
C ASN A 4 -25.50 1.80 -6.33
N GLU A 5 -24.88 2.67 -5.53
CA GLU A 5 -24.30 3.96 -5.94
C GLU A 5 -22.85 3.80 -6.46
N SER A 6 -22.34 2.57 -6.51
CA SER A 6 -20.99 2.22 -6.97
C SER A 6 -20.97 0.76 -7.42
N ASN A 7 -19.96 0.33 -8.19
CA ASN A 7 -19.80 -1.08 -8.54
C ASN A 7 -19.63 -1.95 -7.27
N LEU A 8 -20.17 -3.17 -7.29
CA LEU A 8 -20.05 -4.14 -6.21
C LEU A 8 -18.58 -4.37 -5.80
N SER A 9 -17.67 -4.44 -6.78
CA SER A 9 -16.24 -4.62 -6.53
C SER A 9 -15.66 -3.46 -5.69
N THR A 10 -16.06 -2.23 -5.98
CA THR A 10 -15.64 -1.03 -5.23
C THR A 10 -16.17 -1.06 -3.79
N TRP A 11 -17.41 -1.52 -3.60
CA TRP A 11 -18.00 -1.65 -2.27
C TRP A 11 -17.30 -2.73 -1.43
N ILE A 12 -16.99 -3.88 -2.03
CA ILE A 12 -16.21 -4.94 -1.39
C ILE A 12 -14.83 -4.42 -1.00
N TYR A 13 -14.11 -3.74 -1.91
CA TYR A 13 -12.81 -3.13 -1.60
C TYR A 13 -12.89 -2.20 -0.39
N LYS A 14 -13.89 -1.31 -0.36
CA LYS A 14 -14.06 -0.37 0.77
C LYS A 14 -14.25 -1.09 2.10
N ILE A 15 -15.05 -2.17 2.13
CA ILE A 15 -15.24 -2.97 3.34
C ILE A 15 -13.96 -3.70 3.72
N THR A 16 -13.32 -4.38 2.77
CA THR A 16 -12.11 -5.17 3.02
C THR A 16 -10.96 -4.28 3.49
N SER A 17 -10.69 -3.17 2.79
CA SER A 17 -9.65 -2.21 3.17
C SER A 17 -9.90 -1.63 4.56
N ASN A 18 -11.13 -1.19 4.86
CA ASN A 18 -11.46 -0.66 6.19
C ASN A 18 -11.34 -1.72 7.29
N THR A 19 -11.73 -2.96 6.99
CA THR A 19 -11.65 -4.09 7.93
C THR A 19 -10.20 -4.46 8.21
N CYS A 20 -9.35 -4.58 7.18
CA CYS A 20 -7.92 -4.79 7.34
C CYS A 20 -7.26 -3.66 8.13
N LEU A 21 -7.57 -2.40 7.81
CA LEU A 21 -7.00 -1.26 8.52
C LEU A 21 -7.41 -1.26 10.01
N MET A 22 -8.66 -1.59 10.30
CA MET A 22 -9.17 -1.74 11.66
C MET A 22 -8.46 -2.88 12.40
N TYR A 23 -8.27 -4.03 11.74
CA TYR A 23 -7.57 -5.17 12.33
C TYR A 23 -6.09 -4.84 12.62
N LEU A 24 -5.39 -4.19 11.69
CA LEU A 24 -4.01 -3.74 11.88
C LEU A 24 -3.88 -2.75 13.02
N ARG A 25 -4.79 -1.77 13.14
CA ARG A 25 -4.82 -0.84 14.29
C ARG A 25 -5.03 -1.58 15.62
N LYS A 26 -5.89 -2.60 15.64
CA LYS A 26 -6.13 -3.42 16.83
C LYS A 26 -4.94 -4.34 17.18
N ALA A 27 -4.28 -4.89 16.17
CA ALA A 27 -3.07 -5.70 16.32
C ALA A 27 -1.88 -4.88 16.81
N SER A 28 -1.74 -3.63 16.36
CA SER A 28 -0.73 -2.68 16.88
C SER A 28 -0.85 -2.42 18.38
N ASN A 29 -2.05 -2.60 18.97
CA ASN A 29 -2.28 -2.46 20.40
C ASN A 29 -2.01 -3.76 21.20
N ARG A 30 -1.76 -4.89 20.53
CA ARG A 30 -1.35 -6.14 21.17
C ARG A 30 0.16 -6.32 20.99
N LYS A 31 0.90 -6.45 22.08
CA LYS A 31 2.32 -6.87 22.03
C LYS A 31 2.37 -8.30 21.49
N VAL A 32 2.68 -8.46 20.20
CA VAL A 32 2.94 -9.77 19.59
C VAL A 32 4.41 -10.11 19.83
N VAL A 33 4.66 -11.22 20.53
CA VAL A 33 5.99 -11.83 20.60
C VAL A 33 6.17 -12.62 19.32
N VAL A 34 7.07 -12.16 18.45
CA VAL A 34 7.41 -12.84 17.19
C VAL A 34 8.58 -13.78 17.48
N THR A 35 8.39 -15.08 17.30
CA THR A 35 9.48 -16.08 17.28
C THR A 35 10.06 -16.13 15.86
N ASN A 36 11.36 -15.81 15.75
CA ASN A 36 12.10 -15.68 14.50
C ASN A 36 12.51 -17.04 13.90
N GLU A 37 11.56 -17.82 13.39
CA GLU A 37 11.89 -19.00 12.56
C GLU A 37 11.30 -18.81 11.16
N PHE A 38 12.09 -18.17 10.28
CA PHE A 38 11.84 -18.16 8.84
C PHE A 38 12.97 -18.93 8.15
N PRO A 39 12.68 -19.89 7.26
CA PRO A 39 13.70 -20.59 6.50
C PRO A 39 14.37 -19.66 5.49
N GLU A 40 15.70 -19.70 5.42
CA GLU A 40 16.49 -18.93 4.45
C GLU A 40 16.25 -19.46 3.03
N ILE A 41 15.74 -18.59 2.16
CA ILE A 41 15.56 -18.86 0.74
C ILE A 41 16.79 -18.28 0.01
N ASN A 42 17.67 -19.17 -0.45
CA ASN A 42 18.83 -18.81 -1.27
C ASN A 42 18.39 -18.56 -2.71
N ASN A 43 18.52 -17.33 -3.21
CA ASN A 43 18.17 -16.96 -4.59
C ASN A 43 19.40 -16.48 -5.40
N VAL A 44 19.30 -16.74 -6.70
CA VAL A 44 20.36 -16.83 -7.72
C VAL A 44 20.83 -15.45 -8.23
N THR A 45 22.13 -15.31 -8.42
CA THR A 45 22.91 -14.04 -8.44
C THR A 45 22.62 -13.05 -9.58
N ASP A 46 21.86 -13.41 -10.61
CA ASP A 46 21.52 -12.50 -11.73
C ASP A 46 20.16 -11.77 -11.54
N LEU A 47 19.33 -12.26 -10.61
CA LEU A 47 18.09 -11.60 -10.15
C LEU A 47 18.35 -10.56 -9.05
N GLN A 48 19.55 -10.55 -8.48
CA GLN A 48 19.85 -9.88 -7.22
C GLN A 48 19.72 -8.37 -7.31
N GLU A 49 20.13 -7.77 -8.43
CA GLU A 49 20.08 -6.31 -8.59
C GLU A 49 18.63 -5.78 -8.79
N THR A 50 17.78 -6.57 -9.46
CA THR A 50 16.35 -6.24 -9.59
C THR A 50 15.62 -6.52 -8.28
N GLU A 51 15.90 -7.63 -7.62
CA GLU A 51 15.36 -8.00 -6.32
C GLU A 51 15.72 -6.97 -5.23
N GLU A 52 16.94 -6.44 -5.23
CA GLU A 52 17.35 -5.35 -4.35
C GLU A 52 16.60 -4.04 -4.61
N LYS A 53 16.40 -3.67 -5.89
CA LYS A 53 15.63 -2.47 -6.27
C LYS A 53 14.17 -2.61 -5.84
N PHE A 54 13.56 -3.78 -6.06
CA PHE A 54 12.20 -4.08 -5.60
C PHE A 54 12.12 -4.07 -4.07
N SER A 55 13.06 -4.71 -3.38
CA SER A 55 13.12 -4.73 -1.92
C SER A 55 13.22 -3.31 -1.33
N LYS A 56 14.10 -2.46 -1.88
CA LYS A 56 14.19 -1.04 -1.50
C LYS A 56 12.87 -0.29 -1.73
N MET A 57 12.21 -0.50 -2.87
CA MET A 57 10.92 0.11 -3.17
C MET A 57 9.83 -0.31 -2.15
N TYR A 58 9.71 -1.62 -1.88
CA TYR A 58 8.74 -2.13 -0.92
C TYR A 58 9.01 -1.63 0.51
N ASN A 59 10.28 -1.51 0.90
CA ASN A 59 10.67 -0.91 2.17
C ASN A 59 10.23 0.56 2.26
N CYS A 60 10.43 1.36 1.21
CA CYS A 60 9.93 2.73 1.15
C CYS A 60 8.39 2.80 1.22
N ILE A 61 7.67 1.90 0.53
CA ILE A 61 6.21 1.82 0.59
C ILE A 61 5.73 1.47 2.01
N ASN A 62 6.44 0.60 2.72
CA ASN A 62 6.11 0.22 4.09
C ASN A 62 6.28 1.36 5.11
N GLN A 63 7.09 2.37 4.80
CA GLN A 63 7.26 3.58 5.62
C GLN A 63 6.21 4.67 5.33
N LEU A 64 5.35 4.49 4.32
CA LEU A 64 4.25 5.40 4.06
C LEU A 64 3.17 5.29 5.14
N GLU A 65 2.47 6.40 5.39
CA GLU A 65 1.26 6.35 6.21
C GLU A 65 0.24 5.36 5.63
N PRO A 66 -0.57 4.68 6.48
CA PRO A 66 -1.48 3.63 6.02
C PRO A 66 -2.40 4.05 4.87
N SER A 67 -2.89 5.30 4.87
CA SER A 67 -3.73 5.81 3.77
C SER A 67 -2.97 5.95 2.46
N ASN A 68 -1.72 6.43 2.50
CA ASN A 68 -0.88 6.60 1.32
C ASN A 68 -0.39 5.25 0.78
N LYS A 69 -0.05 4.32 1.69
CA LYS A 69 0.27 2.93 1.34
C LYS A 69 -0.91 2.27 0.63
N LEU A 70 -2.11 2.43 1.16
CA LEU A 70 -3.32 1.87 0.54
C LEU A 70 -3.58 2.45 -0.86
N ILE A 71 -3.42 3.76 -1.04
CA ILE A 71 -3.54 4.42 -2.36
C ILE A 71 -2.54 3.84 -3.36
N ILE A 72 -1.25 3.76 -2.99
CA ILE A 72 -0.23 3.30 -3.94
C ILE A 72 -0.39 1.81 -4.27
N MET A 73 -0.81 0.97 -3.32
CA MET A 73 -1.11 -0.45 -3.60
C MET A 73 -2.22 -0.59 -4.64
N MET A 74 -3.31 0.18 -4.51
CA MET A 74 -4.38 0.16 -5.51
C MET A 74 -3.91 0.65 -6.89
N VAL A 75 -3.02 1.64 -6.94
CA VAL A 75 -2.43 2.10 -8.22
C VAL A 75 -1.55 1.03 -8.85
N LEU A 76 -0.81 0.26 -8.05
CA LEU A 76 0.00 -0.86 -8.54
C LEU A 76 -0.85 -2.04 -9.05
N GLU A 77 -2.07 -2.18 -8.54
CA GLU A 77 -3.10 -3.11 -9.05
C GLU A 77 -3.82 -2.58 -10.31
N ASP A 78 -3.36 -1.45 -10.86
CA ASP A 78 -3.89 -0.79 -12.06
C ASP A 78 -5.39 -0.42 -11.97
N LEU A 79 -5.85 -0.10 -10.76
CA LEU A 79 -7.22 0.37 -10.53
C LEU A 79 -7.41 1.80 -11.07
N GLU A 80 -8.58 2.03 -11.67
CA GLU A 80 -8.98 3.34 -12.14
C GLU A 80 -9.06 4.36 -10.98
N TYR A 81 -8.61 5.58 -11.24
CA TYR A 81 -8.48 6.62 -10.20
C TYR A 81 -9.84 7.01 -9.58
N ASP A 82 -10.93 6.93 -10.33
CA ASP A 82 -12.29 7.19 -9.85
C ASP A 82 -12.72 6.17 -8.77
N LYS A 83 -12.40 4.88 -8.96
CA LYS A 83 -12.66 3.80 -8.02
C LYS A 83 -11.83 3.96 -6.76
N ILE A 84 -10.54 4.27 -6.92
CA ILE A 84 -9.65 4.53 -5.78
C ILE A 84 -10.17 5.73 -4.98
N ALA A 85 -10.57 6.81 -5.64
CA ALA A 85 -11.12 8.01 -5.00
C ALA A 85 -12.39 7.68 -4.19
N THR A 86 -13.26 6.83 -4.74
CA THR A 86 -14.49 6.34 -4.10
C THR A 86 -14.22 5.46 -2.87
N VAL A 87 -13.23 4.58 -2.96
CA VAL A 87 -12.79 3.70 -1.85
C VAL A 87 -12.24 4.55 -0.71
N ILE A 88 -11.34 5.49 -1.03
CA ILE A 88 -10.68 6.38 -0.05
C ILE A 88 -11.64 7.46 0.49
N GLY A 89 -12.67 7.85 -0.26
CA GLY A 89 -13.62 8.88 0.12
C GLY A 89 -13.10 10.31 -0.10
N ILE A 90 -12.33 10.52 -1.17
CA ILE A 90 -11.84 11.84 -1.61
C ILE A 90 -12.23 12.09 -3.06
N THR A 91 -12.07 13.33 -3.54
CA THR A 91 -12.25 13.63 -4.98
C THR A 91 -11.10 13.08 -5.81
N GLU A 92 -11.36 12.77 -7.09
CA GLU A 92 -10.33 12.28 -8.01
C GLU A 92 -9.18 13.29 -8.17
N GLU A 93 -9.49 14.60 -8.21
CA GLU A 93 -8.49 15.66 -8.29
C GLU A 93 -7.53 15.63 -7.09
N ASN A 94 -8.08 15.52 -5.87
CA ASN A 94 -7.27 15.40 -4.65
C ASN A 94 -6.46 14.10 -4.64
N LEU A 95 -7.05 12.99 -5.14
CA LEU A 95 -6.33 11.74 -5.29
C LEU A 95 -5.12 11.88 -6.22
N ARG A 96 -5.27 12.53 -7.38
CA ARG A 96 -4.19 12.74 -8.35
C ARG A 96 -3.03 13.52 -7.75
N VAL A 97 -3.33 14.59 -7.01
CA VAL A 97 -2.32 15.36 -6.25
C VAL A 97 -1.65 14.51 -5.18
N ARG A 98 -2.42 13.69 -4.44
CA ARG A 98 -1.88 12.76 -3.44
C ARG A 98 -0.95 11.73 -4.07
N ILE A 99 -1.36 11.09 -5.18
CA ILE A 99 -0.54 10.11 -5.91
C ILE A 99 0.78 10.76 -6.34
N HIS A 100 0.73 11.98 -6.90
CA HIS A 100 1.94 12.70 -7.28
C HIS A 100 2.89 12.91 -6.09
N ARG A 101 2.37 13.35 -4.94
CA ARG A 101 3.15 13.53 -3.70
C ARG A 101 3.73 12.21 -3.19
N ILE A 102 2.96 11.13 -3.22
CA ILE A 102 3.40 9.79 -2.80
C ILE A 102 4.54 9.30 -3.70
N LYS A 103 4.38 9.40 -5.03
CA LYS A 103 5.43 9.03 -6.00
C LYS A 103 6.70 9.84 -5.76
N SER A 104 6.60 11.16 -5.56
CA SER A 104 7.75 12.01 -5.23
C SER A 104 8.45 11.56 -3.94
N LYS A 105 7.68 11.20 -2.90
CA LYS A 105 8.24 10.69 -1.64
C LYS A 105 8.96 9.36 -1.82
N LEU A 106 8.38 8.45 -2.60
CA LEU A 106 8.99 7.15 -2.91
C LEU A 106 10.27 7.32 -3.73
N THR A 107 10.27 8.17 -4.75
CA THR A 107 11.48 8.47 -5.54
C THR A 107 12.61 8.98 -4.65
N LYS A 108 12.31 9.93 -3.75
CA LYS A 108 13.29 10.45 -2.79
C LYS A 108 13.81 9.36 -1.84
N CYS A 109 12.94 8.49 -1.35
CA CYS A 109 13.35 7.39 -0.48
C CYS A 109 14.24 6.36 -1.20
N VAL A 110 13.90 5.98 -2.42
CA VAL A 110 14.70 5.01 -3.18
C VAL A 110 16.07 5.60 -3.54
N GLN A 111 16.16 6.91 -3.79
CA GLN A 111 17.42 7.61 -4.08
C GLN A 111 18.28 7.83 -2.82
N ASN A 112 17.67 8.19 -1.68
CA ASN A 112 18.40 8.66 -0.49
C ASN A 112 18.36 7.70 0.71
N GLY A 113 17.63 6.58 0.62
CA GLY A 113 17.51 5.57 1.67
C GLY A 113 16.66 5.93 2.90
N ARG A 114 15.98 7.09 2.90
CA ARG A 114 15.05 7.52 3.98
C ARG A 114 13.84 8.30 3.43
N VAL A 115 12.65 7.99 3.93
CA VAL A 115 11.35 8.65 3.66
C VAL A 115 11.14 9.89 4.52
#